data_AF-A0A0F9QR43-F1
#
_entry.id   AF-A0A0F9QR43-F1
#
_cell.length_a   1.000
_cell.length_b   1.000
_cell.length_c   1.000
_cell.angle_alpha   90.00
_cell.angle_beta   90.00
_cell.angle_gamma   90.00
#
_symmetry.space_group_name_H-M   'P 1'
#
loop_
_entity.id
_entity.type
_entity.pdbx_description
1 polymer ?
#
loop_
_entity_poly.entity_id
_entity_poly.type
_entity_poly.pdbx_seq_one_letter_code
_entity_poly.pdbx_strand_id
1 'polypeptide(L)'
;MNVHSGFTFRPGFVVRLISTVSGTALALIISSSALAADAPSEVKTAAVHAGLAAKADNVKGVQTHLHHALNCLVGPDGDGFDSNELNPCGDMGKGAIPDTKDDMMKGQLKKAVAKVNSGLDTDDYDEAKSAAMSTQKMLEAQSM
;
A
#
# COMPACT_ATOMS: atom_id res chain seq x y z
N MET A 1 -15.96 37.84 -59.90
CA MET A 1 -15.52 39.21 -60.21
C MET A 1 -14.98 39.84 -58.93
N ASN A 2 -13.74 40.35 -58.99
CA ASN A 2 -13.15 41.49 -58.27
C ASN A 2 -13.38 41.62 -56.75
N VAL A 3 -12.37 41.39 -55.88
CA VAL A 3 -11.20 42.21 -55.49
C VAL A 3 -11.48 43.50 -54.69
N HIS A 4 -10.58 43.72 -53.72
CA HIS A 4 -10.19 44.94 -52.99
C HIS A 4 -10.76 45.12 -51.57
N SER A 5 -9.91 45.06 -50.52
CA SER A 5 -8.89 46.05 -50.10
C SER A 5 -9.57 47.35 -49.66
N GLY A 6 -9.33 47.98 -48.52
CA GLY A 6 -8.36 47.81 -47.44
C GLY A 6 -8.49 49.05 -46.53
N PHE A 7 -8.04 48.90 -45.28
CA PHE A 7 -7.30 49.87 -44.46
C PHE A 7 -7.74 51.36 -44.36
N THR A 8 -8.10 51.79 -43.14
CA THR A 8 -7.68 53.11 -42.64
C THR A 8 -7.19 53.01 -41.19
N PHE A 9 -5.88 53.20 -41.03
CA PHE A 9 -5.14 53.42 -39.80
C PHE A 9 -5.14 54.92 -39.46
N ARG A 10 -5.36 55.27 -38.20
CA ARG A 10 -4.85 56.54 -37.64
C ARG A 10 -4.29 56.33 -36.22
N PRO A 11 -3.08 56.86 -35.94
CA PRO A 11 -2.31 56.58 -34.73
C PRO A 11 -2.49 57.63 -33.63
N GLY A 12 -2.15 57.23 -32.40
CA GLY A 12 -1.35 58.05 -31.50
C GLY A 12 -2.08 58.89 -30.46
N PHE A 13 -2.18 58.39 -29.23
CA PHE A 13 -1.80 59.20 -28.07
C PHE A 13 -1.27 58.30 -26.94
N VAL A 14 -0.06 58.61 -26.51
CA VAL A 14 0.71 57.93 -25.47
C VAL A 14 0.25 58.45 -24.10
N VAL A 15 -0.17 57.58 -23.18
CA VAL A 15 -0.16 57.87 -21.73
C VAL A 15 0.27 56.61 -20.95
N ARG A 16 1.57 56.55 -20.69
CA ARG A 16 2.19 56.47 -19.34
C ARG A 16 1.57 55.52 -18.28
N LEU A 17 2.24 54.38 -18.09
CA LEU A 17 2.83 53.84 -16.84
C LEU A 17 1.94 53.54 -15.59
N ILE A 18 2.07 52.26 -15.14
CA ILE A 18 2.14 51.71 -13.76
C ILE A 18 0.94 50.86 -13.26
N SER A 19 1.26 49.56 -13.03
CA SER A 19 0.73 48.57 -12.06
C SER A 19 -0.79 48.26 -12.05
N THR A 20 -1.31 47.04 -11.88
CA THR A 20 -0.91 45.87 -11.07
C THR A 20 -1.89 44.71 -11.37
N VAL A 21 -1.42 43.45 -11.27
CA VAL A 21 -2.13 42.27 -10.69
C VAL A 21 -3.40 41.74 -11.38
N SER A 22 -3.30 40.54 -11.98
CA SER A 22 -3.79 39.26 -11.39
C SER A 22 -3.91 38.18 -12.47
N GLY A 23 -2.98 37.24 -12.49
CA GLY A 23 -3.13 35.97 -13.20
C GLY A 23 -3.89 35.00 -12.31
N THR A 24 -5.00 34.44 -12.80
CA THR A 24 -5.68 33.31 -12.16
C THR A 24 -5.37 32.05 -12.95
N ALA A 25 -4.27 31.38 -12.62
CA ALA A 25 -4.09 29.97 -12.94
C ALA A 25 -4.87 29.15 -11.91
N LEU A 26 -5.96 28.53 -12.35
CA LEU A 26 -6.79 27.65 -11.52
C LEU A 26 -6.04 26.32 -11.34
N ALA A 27 -5.24 26.21 -10.28
CA ALA A 27 -4.63 24.95 -9.88
C ALA A 27 -5.71 24.03 -9.29
N LEU A 28 -6.06 22.97 -10.02
CA LEU A 28 -6.87 21.86 -9.51
C LEU A 28 -6.06 21.12 -8.44
N ILE A 29 -6.34 21.41 -7.18
CA ILE A 29 -5.85 20.62 -6.05
C ILE A 29 -6.64 19.31 -6.08
N ILE A 30 -6.05 18.26 -6.66
CA ILE A 30 -6.56 16.90 -6.52
C ILE A 30 -6.23 16.50 -5.08
N SER A 31 -7.20 16.62 -4.19
CA SER A 31 -7.09 16.05 -2.85
C SER A 31 -7.04 14.53 -2.99
N SER A 32 -5.83 13.96 -2.99
CA SER A 32 -5.65 12.53 -2.76
C SER A 32 -6.24 12.24 -1.39
N SER A 33 -7.44 11.68 -1.35
CA SER A 33 -8.02 11.11 -0.15
C SER A 33 -7.09 9.98 0.28
N ALA A 34 -6.19 10.27 1.23
CA ALA A 34 -5.48 9.25 1.96
C ALA A 34 -6.55 8.40 2.63
N LEU A 35 -6.80 7.20 2.11
CA LEU A 35 -7.55 6.20 2.86
C LEU A 35 -6.83 6.05 4.20
N ALA A 36 -7.57 6.24 5.29
CA ALA A 36 -7.02 6.01 6.62
C ALA A 36 -6.59 4.55 6.68
N ALA A 37 -5.33 4.33 7.06
CA ALA A 37 -4.79 3.00 7.29
C ALA A 37 -5.67 2.19 8.26
N ASP A 38 -6.00 0.95 7.87
CA ASP A 38 -6.81 0.02 8.67
C ASP A 38 -5.98 -1.19 9.10
N ALA A 39 -5.03 -0.95 10.01
CA ALA A 39 -4.15 -1.98 10.55
C ALA A 39 -4.91 -3.21 11.08
N PRO A 40 -6.04 -3.10 11.81
CA PRO A 40 -6.83 -4.28 12.22
C PRO A 40 -7.29 -5.14 11.04
N SER A 41 -7.76 -4.54 9.95
CA SER A 41 -8.16 -5.28 8.74
C SER A 41 -6.97 -5.94 8.04
N GLU A 42 -5.81 -5.29 8.02
CA GLU A 42 -4.57 -5.87 7.48
C GLU A 42 -4.11 -7.09 8.30
N VAL A 43 -4.11 -6.99 9.63
CA VAL A 43 -3.78 -8.12 10.54
C VAL A 43 -4.75 -9.27 10.33
N LYS A 44 -6.05 -8.99 10.25
CA LYS A 44 -7.08 -10.01 10.02
C LYS A 44 -6.88 -10.70 8.67
N THR A 45 -6.56 -9.95 7.62
CA THR A 45 -6.30 -10.49 6.28
C THR A 45 -5.04 -11.35 6.28
N ALA A 46 -3.96 -10.90 6.94
CA ALA A 46 -2.76 -11.71 7.14
C ALA A 46 -3.05 -13.01 7.90
N ALA A 47 -3.90 -12.98 8.93
CA ALA A 47 -4.31 -14.16 9.68
C ALA A 47 -5.10 -15.15 8.81
N VAL A 48 -6.00 -14.67 7.95
CA VAL A 48 -6.71 -15.50 6.97
C VAL A 48 -5.73 -16.23 6.05
N HIS A 49 -4.76 -15.51 5.49
CA HIS A 49 -3.76 -16.13 4.61
C HIS A 49 -2.85 -17.12 5.35
N ALA A 50 -2.44 -16.83 6.59
CA ALA A 50 -1.73 -17.82 7.42
C ALA A 50 -2.58 -19.07 7.68
N GLY A 51 -3.90 -18.93 7.89
CA GLY A 51 -4.81 -20.07 8.04
C GLY A 51 -5.04 -20.85 6.75
N LEU A 52 -4.99 -20.19 5.58
CA LEU A 52 -4.98 -20.87 4.28
C LEU A 52 -3.67 -21.62 4.06
N ALA A 53 -2.53 -21.02 4.41
CA ALA A 53 -1.23 -21.69 4.39
C ALA A 53 -1.24 -22.96 5.26
N ALA A 54 -1.81 -22.89 6.47
CA ALA A 54 -1.94 -24.05 7.36
C ALA A 54 -2.82 -25.17 6.79
N LYS A 55 -3.68 -24.87 5.79
CA LYS A 55 -4.58 -25.84 5.14
C LYS A 55 -4.09 -26.29 3.76
N ALA A 56 -2.99 -25.74 3.26
CA ALA A 56 -2.46 -26.10 1.95
C ALA A 56 -1.95 -27.56 1.93
N ASP A 57 -2.02 -28.20 0.76
CA ASP A 57 -1.70 -29.62 0.59
C ASP A 57 -0.22 -29.91 0.33
N ASN A 58 0.59 -28.88 0.09
CA ASN A 58 2.03 -29.00 -0.18
C ASN A 58 2.79 -27.74 0.24
N VAL A 59 4.11 -27.87 0.37
CA VAL A 59 4.98 -26.79 0.86
C VAL A 59 4.89 -25.53 0.00
N LYS A 60 4.76 -25.66 -1.33
CA LYS A 60 4.64 -24.51 -2.22
C LYS A 60 3.36 -23.71 -1.94
N GLY A 61 2.24 -24.39 -1.71
CA GLY A 61 0.98 -23.75 -1.33
C GLY A 61 1.05 -23.07 0.05
N VAL A 62 1.75 -23.68 1.01
CA VAL A 62 2.02 -23.06 2.32
C VAL A 62 2.80 -21.75 2.12
N GLN A 63 3.91 -21.81 1.38
CA GLN A 63 4.79 -20.67 1.14
C GLN A 63 4.07 -19.54 0.38
N THR A 64 3.29 -19.84 -0.66
CA THR A 64 2.51 -18.82 -1.39
C THR A 64 1.57 -18.06 -0.46
N HIS A 65 0.81 -18.76 0.37
CA HIS A 65 -0.10 -18.10 1.31
C HIS A 65 0.64 -17.39 2.45
N LEU A 66 1.80 -17.90 2.89
CA LEU A 66 2.66 -17.20 3.84
C LEU A 66 3.25 -15.90 3.25
N HIS A 67 3.61 -15.86 1.96
CA HIS A 67 4.04 -14.64 1.29
C HIS A 67 2.94 -13.58 1.27
N HIS A 68 1.69 -13.97 0.99
CA HIS A 68 0.56 -13.04 1.03
C HIS A 68 0.36 -12.47 2.45
N ALA A 69 0.50 -13.31 3.48
CA ALA A 69 0.48 -12.86 4.87
C ALA A 69 1.65 -11.92 5.17
N LEU A 70 2.87 -12.22 4.71
CA LEU A 70 4.05 -11.37 4.88
C LEU A 70 3.81 -9.99 4.27
N ASN A 71 3.38 -9.94 3.01
CA ASN A 71 3.12 -8.70 2.29
C ASN A 71 2.08 -7.82 3.00
N CYS A 72 1.04 -8.41 3.59
CA CYS A 72 0.08 -7.69 4.42
C CYS A 72 0.68 -7.15 5.73
N LEU A 73 1.63 -7.86 6.35
CA LEU A 73 2.24 -7.43 7.60
C LEU A 73 3.23 -6.29 7.41
N VAL A 74 4.07 -6.39 6.37
CA VAL A 74 5.22 -5.49 6.18
C VAL A 74 4.93 -4.36 5.20
N GLY A 75 4.06 -4.62 4.22
CA GLY A 75 3.72 -3.71 3.12
C GLY A 75 4.86 -3.42 2.15
N PRO A 76 4.61 -2.62 1.09
CA PRO A 76 5.54 -2.46 -0.03
C PRO A 76 6.93 -1.93 0.31
N ASP A 77 7.04 -1.14 1.39
CA ASP A 77 8.30 -0.56 1.87
C ASP A 77 8.95 -1.40 3.00
N GLY A 78 8.32 -2.50 3.38
CA GLY A 78 8.73 -3.34 4.50
C GLY A 78 9.76 -4.41 4.13
N ASP A 79 10.59 -4.80 5.11
CA ASP A 79 11.57 -5.85 4.93
C ASP A 79 10.90 -7.20 4.63
N GLY A 80 11.43 -7.91 3.63
CA GLY A 80 10.88 -9.18 3.16
C GLY A 80 9.64 -9.08 2.25
N PHE A 81 9.16 -7.88 1.90
CA PHE A 81 8.10 -7.72 0.90
C PHE A 81 8.52 -8.35 -0.44
N ASP A 82 7.64 -9.16 -1.03
CA ASP A 82 7.86 -9.73 -2.35
C ASP A 82 6.83 -9.17 -3.35
N SER A 83 7.30 -8.35 -4.29
CA SER A 83 6.48 -7.74 -5.33
C SER A 83 6.00 -8.72 -6.41
N ASN A 84 6.54 -9.93 -6.46
CA ASN A 84 6.09 -10.98 -7.37
C ASN A 84 4.91 -11.76 -6.80
N GLU A 85 4.66 -11.64 -5.50
CA GLU A 85 3.54 -12.24 -4.79
C GLU A 85 2.42 -11.22 -4.62
N LEU A 86 1.18 -11.71 -4.45
CA LEU A 86 0.04 -10.82 -4.22
C LEU A 86 0.23 -10.04 -2.91
N ASN A 87 -0.25 -8.79 -2.90
CA ASN A 87 -0.45 -8.01 -1.68
C ASN A 87 -1.96 -7.81 -1.46
N PRO A 88 -2.63 -8.72 -0.71
CA PRO A 88 -4.07 -8.61 -0.45
C PRO A 88 -4.47 -7.34 0.33
N CYS A 89 -3.51 -6.69 0.99
CA CYS A 89 -3.72 -5.51 1.81
C CYS A 89 -3.35 -4.19 1.09
N GLY A 90 -3.02 -4.23 -0.20
CA GLY A 90 -2.51 -3.08 -0.94
C GLY A 90 -3.42 -1.83 -0.94
N ASP A 91 -4.73 -2.03 -0.80
CA ASP A 91 -5.73 -0.95 -0.72
C ASP A 91 -6.17 -0.63 0.72
N MET A 92 -5.63 -1.33 1.72
CA MET A 92 -6.00 -1.18 3.14
C MET A 92 -5.05 -0.25 3.91
N GLY A 93 -3.84 -0.06 3.39
CA GLY A 93 -2.79 0.63 4.12
C GLY A 93 -1.41 0.42 3.53
N LYS A 94 -0.40 0.67 4.35
CA LYS A 94 1.02 0.48 4.04
C LYS A 94 1.57 -0.80 4.65
N GLY A 95 0.71 -1.68 5.16
CA GLY A 95 1.07 -2.87 5.91
C GLY A 95 0.76 -2.70 7.40
N ALA A 96 0.36 -3.81 8.03
CA ALA A 96 -0.10 -3.79 9.42
C ALA A 96 0.94 -3.22 10.40
N ILE A 97 2.23 -3.52 10.21
CA ILE A 97 3.31 -3.05 11.08
C ILE A 97 3.51 -1.53 10.99
N PRO A 98 3.73 -0.92 9.81
CA PRO A 98 3.86 0.53 9.71
C PRO A 98 2.58 1.28 10.11
N ASP A 99 1.40 0.67 9.95
CA ASP A 99 0.11 1.31 10.22
C ASP A 99 -0.38 1.16 11.67
N THR A 100 0.14 0.18 12.40
CA THR A 100 -0.09 0.05 13.84
C THR A 100 0.56 1.24 14.58
N LYS A 101 -0.10 1.79 15.60
CA LYS A 101 0.48 2.85 16.46
C LYS A 101 1.04 2.33 17.77
N ASP A 102 0.49 1.23 18.27
CA ASP A 102 0.90 0.62 19.53
C ASP A 102 2.20 -0.18 19.37
N ASP A 103 3.25 0.19 20.12
CA ASP A 103 4.57 -0.42 19.99
C ASP A 103 4.61 -1.87 20.47
N MET A 104 3.79 -2.22 21.46
CA MET A 104 3.69 -3.60 21.95
C MET A 104 3.10 -4.50 20.85
N MET A 105 2.01 -4.05 20.21
CA MET A 105 1.38 -4.73 19.08
C MET A 105 2.35 -4.84 17.89
N LYS A 106 3.09 -3.78 17.53
CA LYS A 106 4.17 -3.88 16.54
C LYS A 106 5.19 -4.96 16.90
N GLY A 107 5.56 -5.04 18.18
CA GLY A 107 6.45 -6.09 18.69
C GLY A 107 5.90 -7.50 18.46
N GLN A 108 4.60 -7.71 18.66
CA GLN A 108 3.95 -9.00 18.39
C GLN A 108 3.85 -9.30 16.89
N LEU A 109 3.51 -8.31 16.06
CA LEU A 109 3.46 -8.47 14.60
C LEU A 109 4.84 -8.80 14.03
N LYS A 110 5.92 -8.19 14.52
CA LYS A 110 7.29 -8.54 14.12
C LYS A 110 7.68 -9.98 14.51
N LYS A 111 7.21 -10.48 15.65
CA LYS A 111 7.39 -11.90 15.99
C LYS A 111 6.59 -12.81 15.04
N ALA A 112 5.40 -12.38 14.61
CA ALA A 112 4.62 -13.12 13.62
C ALA A 112 5.36 -13.16 12.27
N VAL A 113 5.97 -12.05 11.84
CA VAL A 113 6.86 -11.99 10.65
C VAL A 113 8.02 -12.98 10.77
N ALA A 114 8.71 -13.04 11.92
CA ALA A 114 9.78 -14.02 12.13
C ALA A 114 9.26 -15.47 11.96
N LYS A 115 8.03 -15.75 12.39
CA LYS A 115 7.41 -17.06 12.21
C LYS A 115 7.00 -17.32 10.76
N VAL A 116 6.47 -16.32 10.06
CA VAL A 116 6.23 -16.36 8.60
C VAL A 116 7.52 -16.72 7.87
N ASN A 117 8.61 -16.00 8.12
CA ASN A 117 9.90 -16.24 7.45
C ASN A 117 10.42 -17.66 7.71
N SER A 118 10.29 -18.19 8.94
CA SER A 118 10.68 -19.60 9.19
C SER A 118 9.91 -20.62 8.35
N GLY A 119 8.66 -20.32 7.95
CA GLY A 119 7.88 -21.18 7.06
C GLY A 119 8.17 -20.95 5.57
N LEU A 120 8.70 -19.77 5.22
CA LEU A 120 9.17 -19.45 3.87
C LEU A 120 10.55 -20.04 3.58
N ASP A 121 11.42 -20.12 4.60
CA ASP A 121 12.81 -20.55 4.48
C ASP A 121 13.00 -22.08 4.48
N THR A 122 11.96 -22.85 4.83
CA THR A 122 12.00 -24.32 4.88
C THR A 122 11.29 -24.95 3.69
N ASP A 123 11.86 -26.04 3.17
CA ASP A 123 11.26 -26.92 2.16
C ASP A 123 10.51 -28.11 2.80
N ASP A 124 10.59 -28.27 4.13
CA ASP A 124 9.83 -29.28 4.86
C ASP A 124 8.38 -28.83 5.02
N TYR A 125 7.46 -29.63 4.48
CA TYR A 125 6.03 -29.32 4.49
C TYR A 125 5.46 -29.21 5.92
N ASP A 126 5.86 -30.10 6.83
CA ASP A 126 5.32 -30.12 8.18
C ASP A 126 5.85 -28.94 9.01
N GLU A 127 7.13 -28.57 8.81
CA GLU A 127 7.72 -27.37 9.41
C GLU A 127 7.05 -26.08 8.90
N ALA A 128 6.87 -25.95 7.58
CA ALA A 128 6.21 -24.80 6.97
C ALA A 128 4.76 -24.68 7.45
N LYS A 129 4.02 -25.79 7.51
CA LYS A 129 2.65 -25.83 8.00
C LYS A 129 2.55 -25.48 9.48
N SER A 130 3.48 -25.97 10.30
CA SER A 130 3.59 -25.61 11.71
C SER A 130 3.88 -24.12 11.91
N ALA A 131 4.72 -23.55 11.06
CA ALA A 131 4.94 -22.11 11.00
C ALA A 131 3.66 -21.34 10.68
N ALA A 132 2.93 -21.74 9.65
CA ALA A 132 1.66 -21.12 9.28
C ALA A 132 0.61 -21.17 10.41
N MET A 133 0.42 -22.31 11.08
CA MET A 133 -0.51 -22.43 12.22
C MET A 133 -0.12 -21.49 13.37
N SER A 134 1.18 -21.40 13.67
CA SER A 134 1.69 -20.51 14.71
C SER A 134 1.45 -19.04 14.35
N THR A 135 1.75 -18.65 13.11
CA THR A 135 1.48 -17.30 12.59
C THR A 135 0.01 -16.95 12.70
N GLN A 136 -0.89 -17.83 12.23
CA GLN A 136 -2.34 -17.60 12.32
C GLN A 136 -2.75 -17.30 13.77
N LYS A 137 -2.36 -18.17 14.71
CA LYS A 137 -2.69 -18.02 16.12
C LYS A 137 -2.16 -16.71 16.71
N MET A 138 -0.93 -16.33 16.36
CA MET A 138 -0.33 -15.08 16.83
C MET A 138 -1.11 -13.86 16.33
N LEU A 139 -1.50 -13.85 15.05
CA LEU A 139 -2.22 -12.75 14.43
C LEU A 139 -3.68 -12.66 14.89
N GLU A 140 -4.38 -13.78 15.06
CA GLU A 140 -5.72 -13.83 15.65
C GLU A 140 -5.73 -13.23 17.05
N ALA A 141 -4.66 -13.45 17.83
CA ALA A 141 -4.52 -12.85 19.15
C ALA A 141 -4.32 -11.31 19.11
N GLN A 142 -3.98 -10.72 17.95
CA GLN A 142 -3.85 -9.27 17.76
C GLN A 142 -5.01 -8.66 16.95
N SER A 143 -5.95 -9.48 16.46
CA SER A 143 -7.07 -9.05 15.62
C SER A 143 -8.35 -8.74 16.42
N MET A 144 -8.23 -8.56 17.74
CA MET A 144 -9.35 -8.36 18.67
C MET A 144 -9.60 -6.89 18.98
#